data_AF-A0A8T4RI71-F1
#
_entry.id   AF-A0A8T4RI71-F1
#
_cell.length_a   1.000
_cell.length_b   1.000
_cell.length_c   1.000
_cell.angle_alpha   90.00
_cell.angle_beta   90.00
_cell.angle_gamma   90.00
#
_symmetry.space_group_name_H-M   'P 1'
#
loop_
_entity.id
_entity.type
_entity.pdbx_description
1 polymer ?
#
loop_
_entity_poly.entity_id
_entity_poly.type
_entity_poly.pdbx_seq_one_letter_code
_entity_poly.pdbx_strand_id
1 'polypeptide(L)'
;MQIINPGPEDYHIHSINYSDGLMTIEEIVQYAGKIGMEKIVITDHSQATNDKSGFAGKTYRSLIRRWKNVHNEVQVSFGIEGDLLNEDGEICDHIQGKKSDFLILSAHKSVYQSNPNTINQAYLKALERHHTKIAFLGHPCIRDFADYLDIEALTKNANQYNIPLEVNGANLLNNKTNKDNLRRMLTLADIIYVNSDAHVLCELKTAREGAFKFLKEEGFLK
;
A
#
# COMPACT_ATOMS: atom_id res chain seq x y z
N MET A 1 -7.00 13.43 -12.64
CA MET A 1 -6.14 12.74 -11.67
C MET A 1 -5.42 13.75 -10.77
N GLN A 2 -5.66 13.67 -9.46
CA GLN A 2 -4.95 14.37 -8.40
C GLN A 2 -3.97 13.40 -7.72
N ILE A 3 -2.75 13.85 -7.40
CA ILE A 3 -1.84 13.11 -6.52
C ILE A 3 -2.02 13.66 -5.10
N ILE A 4 -2.38 12.80 -4.14
CA ILE A 4 -2.61 13.23 -2.75
C ILE A 4 -1.31 13.63 -2.07
N ASN A 5 -0.22 12.92 -2.35
CA ASN A 5 1.06 13.11 -1.71
C ASN A 5 2.15 13.55 -2.71
N PRO A 6 2.07 14.75 -3.31
CA PRO A 6 3.07 15.21 -4.27
C PRO A 6 4.40 15.61 -3.60
N GLY A 7 4.38 15.86 -2.28
CA GLY A 7 5.54 16.31 -1.50
C GLY A 7 6.46 15.17 -1.05
N PRO A 8 7.31 15.41 -0.04
CA PRO A 8 8.19 14.39 0.52
C PRO A 8 7.44 13.53 1.56
N GLU A 9 6.44 12.78 1.08
CA GLU A 9 5.57 11.97 1.93
C GLU A 9 5.39 10.56 1.37
N ASP A 10 5.36 9.56 2.26
CA ASP A 10 5.18 8.16 1.87
C ASP A 10 4.22 7.44 2.81
N TYR A 11 3.20 6.81 2.25
CA TYR A 11 2.10 6.21 3.00
C TYR A 11 2.12 4.68 2.95
N HIS A 12 3.16 4.06 2.37
CA HIS A 12 3.30 2.61 2.28
C HIS A 12 4.75 2.18 2.59
N ILE A 13 5.01 1.73 3.81
CA ILE A 13 6.35 1.34 4.30
C ILE A 13 6.22 0.16 5.26
N HIS A 14 7.12 -0.81 5.16
CA HIS A 14 7.15 -2.01 5.98
C HIS A 14 8.33 -2.03 6.96
N SER A 15 8.09 -2.60 8.14
CA SER A 15 9.05 -2.71 9.23
C SER A 15 9.15 -4.15 9.75
N ILE A 16 10.33 -4.50 10.26
CA ILE A 16 10.60 -5.78 10.91
C ILE A 16 9.86 -5.95 12.25
N ASN A 17 9.27 -4.87 12.78
CA ASN A 17 8.55 -4.93 14.05
C ASN A 17 7.28 -5.77 13.91
N TYR A 18 6.60 -5.65 12.76
CA TYR A 18 5.26 -6.19 12.55
C TYR A 18 5.05 -6.91 11.21
N SER A 19 5.96 -6.81 10.25
CA SER A 19 5.97 -7.62 9.03
C SER A 19 7.40 -7.83 8.49
N ASP A 20 7.53 -8.00 7.18
CA ASP A 20 8.70 -8.45 6.43
C ASP A 20 9.65 -7.34 5.97
N GLY A 21 9.47 -6.10 6.43
CA GLY A 21 10.50 -5.07 6.28
C GLY A 21 11.81 -5.48 6.98
N LEU A 22 12.96 -5.04 6.46
CA LEU A 22 14.27 -5.39 7.07
C LEU A 22 14.67 -4.48 8.24
N MET A 23 13.94 -3.41 8.50
CA MET A 23 14.32 -2.35 9.44
C MET A 23 13.32 -2.20 10.55
N THR A 24 13.82 -1.76 11.68
CA THR A 24 12.98 -1.29 12.77
C THR A 24 12.30 0.03 12.42
N ILE A 25 11.19 0.31 13.10
CA ILE A 25 10.50 1.60 13.07
C ILE A 25 11.46 2.76 13.34
N GLU A 26 12.38 2.60 14.31
CA GLU A 26 13.34 3.64 14.67
C GLU A 26 14.30 3.97 13.51
N GLU A 27 14.81 2.96 12.82
CA GLU A 27 15.71 3.13 11.66
C GLU A 27 14.98 3.79 10.48
N ILE A 28 13.72 3.40 10.22
CA ILE A 28 12.88 4.02 9.19
C ILE A 28 12.72 5.52 9.49
N VAL A 29 12.38 5.87 10.73
CA VAL A 29 12.12 7.27 11.13
C VAL A 29 13.39 8.12 11.07
N GLN A 30 14.52 7.59 11.54
CA GLN A 30 15.81 8.29 11.44
C GLN A 30 16.21 8.54 9.98
N TYR A 31 16.06 7.52 9.13
CA TYR A 31 16.40 7.62 7.72
C TYR A 31 15.46 8.57 6.96
N ALA A 32 14.16 8.52 7.25
CA ALA A 32 13.17 9.44 6.70
C ALA A 32 13.56 10.91 6.95
N GLY A 33 13.96 11.24 8.18
CA GLY A 33 14.46 12.58 8.51
C GLY A 33 15.75 12.94 7.76
N LYS A 34 16.68 11.98 7.61
CA LYS A 34 17.94 12.18 6.87
C LYS A 34 17.71 12.51 5.39
N ILE A 35 16.70 11.92 4.76
CA ILE A 35 16.38 12.17 3.34
C ILE A 35 15.38 13.30 3.12
N GLY A 36 14.94 13.97 4.20
CA GLY A 36 14.04 15.13 4.12
C GLY A 36 12.57 14.78 3.91
N MET A 37 12.11 13.61 4.35
CA MET A 37 10.66 13.33 4.43
C MET A 37 9.99 14.26 5.42
N GLU A 38 8.76 14.68 5.13
CA GLU A 38 7.93 15.46 6.06
C GLU A 38 6.93 14.57 6.81
N LYS A 39 6.43 13.53 6.13
CA LYS A 39 5.42 12.62 6.68
C LYS A 39 5.60 11.21 6.17
N ILE A 40 5.46 10.24 7.05
CA ILE A 40 5.45 8.83 6.70
C ILE A 40 4.33 8.06 7.41
N VAL A 41 3.84 7.00 6.77
CA VAL A 41 2.97 6.01 7.40
C VAL A 41 3.60 4.64 7.27
N ILE A 42 3.81 3.99 8.41
CA ILE A 42 4.29 2.60 8.47
C ILE A 42 3.08 1.68 8.45
N THR A 43 2.94 0.90 7.39
CA THR A 43 1.75 0.12 7.02
C THR A 43 2.10 -1.35 6.84
N ASP A 44 2.66 -1.95 7.89
CA ASP A 44 3.02 -3.35 7.91
C ASP A 44 1.84 -4.25 7.47
N HIS A 45 2.18 -5.38 6.87
CA HIS A 45 1.22 -6.38 6.44
C HIS A 45 0.27 -6.87 7.56
N SER A 46 -0.97 -7.17 7.17
CA SER A 46 -2.00 -7.70 8.07
C SER A 46 -1.63 -9.06 8.67
N GLN A 47 -2.42 -9.51 9.65
CA GLN A 47 -2.26 -10.83 10.27
C GLN A 47 -2.35 -11.96 9.23
N ALA A 48 -3.16 -11.82 8.17
CA ALA A 48 -3.32 -12.87 7.18
C ALA A 48 -2.02 -13.14 6.41
N THR A 49 -1.34 -12.09 5.94
CA THR A 49 -0.01 -12.21 5.32
C THR A 49 1.03 -12.74 6.32
N ASN A 50 1.03 -12.24 7.56
CA ASN A 50 1.96 -12.70 8.59
C ASN A 50 1.80 -14.21 8.90
N ASP A 51 0.57 -14.69 9.00
CA ASP A 51 0.29 -16.11 9.22
C ASP A 51 0.74 -16.97 8.04
N LYS A 52 0.58 -16.47 6.80
CA LYS A 52 1.02 -17.17 5.58
C LYS A 52 2.53 -17.23 5.42
N SER A 53 3.25 -16.17 5.81
CA SER A 53 4.72 -16.12 5.75
C SER A 53 5.39 -16.80 6.95
N GLY A 54 4.62 -17.18 7.98
CA GLY A 54 5.15 -17.67 9.26
C GLY A 54 5.85 -16.57 10.07
N PHE A 55 5.54 -15.30 9.77
CA PHE A 55 6.13 -14.17 10.47
C PHE A 55 5.53 -14.02 11.86
N ALA A 56 6.37 -14.23 12.88
CA ALA A 56 6.05 -13.89 14.26
C ALA A 56 6.52 -12.47 14.56
N GLY A 57 5.56 -11.60 14.88
CA GLY A 57 5.82 -10.22 15.29
C GLY A 57 6.91 -10.13 16.36
N LYS A 58 7.86 -9.22 16.16
CA LYS A 58 9.00 -9.06 17.08
C LYS A 58 8.64 -8.24 18.32
N THR A 59 7.48 -7.60 18.31
CA THR A 59 6.98 -6.77 19.41
C THR A 59 5.44 -6.72 19.42
N TYR A 60 4.87 -6.07 20.43
CA TYR A 60 3.41 -5.94 20.60
C TYR A 60 2.88 -4.67 19.93
N ARG A 61 1.94 -4.84 18.99
CA ARG A 61 1.32 -3.73 18.23
C ARG A 61 0.69 -2.66 19.12
N SER A 62 0.24 -3.02 20.33
CA SER A 62 -0.31 -2.08 21.32
C SER A 62 0.68 -1.00 21.77
N LEU A 63 1.99 -1.22 21.63
CA LEU A 63 3.01 -0.25 22.04
C LEU A 63 3.03 1.01 21.17
N ILE A 64 2.48 0.97 19.96
CA ILE A 64 2.36 2.13 19.07
C ILE A 64 1.62 3.28 19.74
N ARG A 65 0.61 2.99 20.57
CA ARG A 65 -0.14 4.04 21.30
C ARG A 65 0.73 4.85 22.26
N ARG A 66 1.89 4.32 22.63
CA ARG A 66 2.87 4.95 23.53
C ARG A 66 4.11 5.42 22.78
N TRP A 67 4.26 5.04 21.52
CA TRP A 67 5.39 5.42 20.71
C TRP A 67 5.30 6.90 20.33
N LYS A 68 6.44 7.57 20.29
CA LYS A 68 6.58 8.96 19.86
C LYS A 68 7.87 9.08 19.07
N ASN A 69 7.85 9.86 17.99
CA ASN A 69 9.07 10.25 17.31
C ASN A 69 9.90 11.16 18.24
N VAL A 70 11.17 10.79 18.46
CA VAL A 70 12.14 11.56 19.26
C VAL A 70 13.40 11.92 18.47
N HIS A 71 13.45 11.56 17.18
CA HIS A 71 14.66 11.70 16.36
C HIS A 71 14.66 12.97 15.51
N ASN A 72 13.48 13.40 15.05
CA ASN A 72 13.32 14.49 14.09
C ASN A 72 11.85 14.97 14.05
N GLU A 73 11.57 15.93 13.16
CA GLU A 73 10.23 16.53 12.98
C GLU A 73 9.33 15.78 11.98
N VAL A 74 9.75 14.60 11.49
CA VAL A 74 8.92 13.81 10.57
C VAL A 74 7.63 13.41 11.27
N GLN A 75 6.50 13.68 10.64
CA GLN A 75 5.20 13.20 11.12
C GLN A 75 5.08 11.71 10.83
N VAL A 76 4.93 10.89 11.87
CA VAL A 76 4.88 9.43 11.73
C VAL A 76 3.53 8.92 12.21
N SER A 77 2.83 8.23 11.31
CA SER A 77 1.59 7.51 11.61
C SER A 77 1.76 6.01 11.35
N PHE A 78 0.81 5.22 11.84
CA PHE A 78 0.82 3.77 11.68
C PHE A 78 -0.49 3.31 11.05
N GLY A 79 -0.39 2.60 9.94
CA GLY A 79 -1.49 1.96 9.25
C GLY A 79 -1.33 0.46 9.18
N ILE A 80 -2.11 -0.17 8.32
CA ILE A 80 -2.03 -1.60 8.02
C ILE A 80 -2.20 -1.74 6.51
N GLU A 81 -1.33 -2.53 5.90
CA GLU A 81 -1.63 -3.08 4.59
C GLU A 81 -2.51 -4.32 4.76
N GLY A 82 -3.81 -4.09 4.58
CA GLY A 82 -4.86 -5.08 4.71
C GLY A 82 -4.94 -6.01 3.51
N ASP A 83 -5.42 -7.22 3.78
CA ASP A 83 -5.51 -8.29 2.79
C ASP A 83 -6.95 -8.51 2.34
N LEU A 84 -7.20 -8.51 1.03
CA LEU A 84 -8.39 -9.09 0.43
C LEU A 84 -8.30 -10.62 0.50
N LEU A 85 -9.28 -11.28 1.12
CA LEU A 85 -9.17 -12.69 1.49
C LEU A 85 -9.81 -13.64 0.47
N ASN A 86 -10.98 -13.30 -0.07
CA ASN A 86 -11.79 -14.21 -0.87
C ASN A 86 -12.80 -13.51 -1.80
N GLU A 87 -13.53 -14.30 -2.59
CA GLU A 87 -14.53 -13.86 -3.58
C GLU A 87 -15.75 -13.13 -2.98
N ASP A 88 -15.91 -13.19 -1.66
CA ASP A 88 -16.96 -12.49 -0.95
C ASP A 88 -16.55 -11.10 -0.51
N GLY A 89 -15.30 -10.68 -0.77
CA GLY A 89 -14.82 -9.35 -0.40
C GLY A 89 -14.56 -9.21 1.10
N GLU A 90 -14.32 -10.33 1.79
CA GLU A 90 -13.82 -10.31 3.17
C GLU A 90 -12.38 -9.80 3.20
N ILE A 91 -12.02 -9.07 4.25
CA ILE A 91 -10.69 -8.48 4.40
C ILE A 91 -10.10 -8.76 5.79
N CYS A 92 -8.77 -8.89 5.87
CA CYS A 92 -8.03 -8.81 7.12
C CYS A 92 -7.46 -7.40 7.30
N ASP A 93 -7.90 -6.70 8.34
CA ASP A 93 -7.56 -5.29 8.62
C ASP A 93 -6.90 -5.09 10.00
N HIS A 94 -6.21 -6.12 10.51
CA HIS A 94 -5.59 -6.07 11.83
C HIS A 94 -4.21 -6.72 11.88
N ILE A 95 -3.40 -6.31 12.85
CA ILE A 95 -2.16 -6.98 13.26
C ILE A 95 -2.29 -7.31 14.74
N GLN A 96 -2.12 -8.57 15.14
CA GLN A 96 -2.28 -9.03 16.52
C GLN A 96 -3.64 -8.63 17.13
N GLY A 97 -4.71 -8.70 16.33
CA GLY A 97 -6.06 -8.27 16.71
C GLY A 97 -6.23 -6.76 16.93
N LYS A 98 -5.26 -5.93 16.53
CA LYS A 98 -5.35 -4.46 16.59
C LYS A 98 -5.55 -3.89 15.19
N LYS A 99 -6.63 -3.12 15.02
CA LYS A 99 -6.97 -2.39 13.79
C LYS A 99 -6.30 -1.01 13.76
N SER A 100 -6.27 -0.39 12.58
CA SER A 100 -5.86 1.01 12.38
C SER A 100 -6.92 1.78 11.61
N ASP A 101 -6.94 3.10 11.79
CA ASP A 101 -7.78 4.04 11.02
C ASP A 101 -7.18 4.34 9.64
N PHE A 102 -5.96 3.88 9.36
CA PHE A 102 -5.32 3.97 8.05
C PHE A 102 -5.13 2.56 7.48
N LEU A 103 -5.97 2.19 6.51
CA LEU A 103 -5.99 0.87 5.89
C LEU A 103 -5.72 0.97 4.39
N ILE A 104 -4.65 0.32 3.94
CA ILE A 104 -4.44 0.03 2.52
C ILE A 104 -5.18 -1.28 2.24
N LEU A 105 -5.99 -1.36 1.19
CA LEU A 105 -6.56 -2.64 0.77
C LEU A 105 -5.76 -3.18 -0.42
N SER A 106 -5.09 -4.31 -0.21
CA SER A 106 -4.26 -4.99 -1.20
C SER A 106 -4.71 -6.44 -1.38
N ALA A 107 -4.32 -7.07 -2.50
CA ALA A 107 -4.47 -8.50 -2.72
C ALA A 107 -3.10 -9.15 -2.88
N HIS A 108 -2.85 -10.20 -2.11
CA HIS A 108 -1.63 -10.99 -2.19
C HIS A 108 -1.94 -12.42 -2.62
N LYS A 109 -1.22 -12.92 -3.62
CA LYS A 109 -1.44 -14.27 -4.18
C LYS A 109 -1.32 -15.40 -3.15
N SER A 110 -0.44 -15.24 -2.15
CA SER A 110 -0.26 -16.21 -1.07
C SER A 110 -1.40 -16.20 -0.05
N VAL A 111 -2.17 -15.10 0.02
CA VAL A 111 -3.21 -14.87 1.02
C VAL A 111 -4.60 -15.11 0.43
N TYR A 112 -4.84 -14.66 -0.81
CA TYR A 112 -6.13 -14.80 -1.48
C TYR A 112 -6.49 -16.29 -1.62
N GLN A 113 -7.60 -16.69 -1.01
CA GLN A 113 -7.93 -18.11 -0.78
C GLN A 113 -8.79 -18.72 -1.89
N SER A 114 -9.21 -17.90 -2.85
CA SER A 114 -10.20 -18.24 -3.86
C SER A 114 -9.56 -18.36 -5.24
N ASN A 115 -10.35 -18.76 -6.24
CA ASN A 115 -9.89 -18.79 -7.62
C ASN A 115 -9.49 -17.38 -8.07
N PRO A 116 -8.27 -17.14 -8.61
CA PRO A 116 -7.83 -15.82 -9.07
C PRO A 116 -8.82 -15.12 -10.01
N ASN A 117 -9.57 -15.85 -10.84
CA ASN A 117 -10.60 -15.30 -11.73
C ASN A 117 -11.72 -14.51 -11.00
N THR A 118 -11.88 -14.73 -9.70
CA THR A 118 -12.90 -14.07 -8.87
C THR A 118 -12.42 -12.74 -8.28
N ILE A 119 -11.13 -12.40 -8.43
CA ILE A 119 -10.51 -11.25 -7.76
C ILE A 119 -11.20 -9.92 -8.10
N ASN A 120 -11.69 -9.79 -9.34
CA ASN A 120 -12.41 -8.59 -9.77
C ASN A 120 -13.70 -8.40 -8.95
N GLN A 121 -14.52 -9.45 -8.85
CA GLN A 121 -15.75 -9.41 -8.05
C GLN A 121 -15.45 -9.22 -6.55
N ALA A 122 -14.39 -9.85 -6.06
CA ALA A 122 -13.95 -9.71 -4.67
C ALA A 122 -13.67 -8.26 -4.30
N TYR A 123 -12.90 -7.54 -5.14
CA TYR A 123 -12.64 -6.12 -4.92
C TYR A 123 -13.93 -5.29 -4.94
N LEU A 124 -14.82 -5.49 -5.92
CA LEU A 124 -16.08 -4.73 -6.00
C LEU A 124 -16.95 -4.91 -4.74
N LYS A 125 -17.08 -6.14 -4.25
CA LYS A 125 -17.79 -6.43 -2.98
C LYS A 125 -17.07 -5.81 -1.78
N ALA A 126 -15.74 -5.88 -1.75
CA ALA A 126 -14.95 -5.29 -0.66
C ALA A 126 -15.13 -3.76 -0.62
N LEU A 127 -15.08 -3.09 -1.76
CA LEU A 127 -15.31 -1.65 -1.86
C LEU A 127 -16.73 -1.29 -1.39
N GLU A 128 -17.76 -2.00 -1.86
CA GLU A 128 -19.13 -1.80 -1.40
C GLU A 128 -19.25 -1.90 0.13
N ARG A 129 -18.66 -2.93 0.74
CA ARG A 129 -18.79 -3.22 2.18
C ARG A 129 -17.88 -2.37 3.07
N HIS A 130 -16.75 -1.91 2.55
CA HIS A 130 -15.63 -1.42 3.36
C HIS A 130 -15.07 -0.07 2.92
N HIS A 131 -15.64 0.59 1.92
CA HIS A 131 -15.15 1.88 1.41
C HIS A 131 -14.87 2.92 2.50
N THR A 132 -15.68 2.99 3.56
CA THR A 132 -15.53 3.99 4.63
C THR A 132 -14.26 3.86 5.48
N LYS A 133 -13.60 2.70 5.45
CA LYS A 133 -12.35 2.45 6.19
C LYS A 133 -11.11 2.36 5.30
N ILE A 134 -11.26 2.30 3.98
CA ILE A 134 -10.15 2.13 3.05
C ILE A 134 -9.53 3.50 2.74
N ALA A 135 -8.24 3.65 3.03
CA ALA A 135 -7.48 4.86 2.73
C ALA A 135 -7.10 4.92 1.24
N PHE A 136 -6.69 3.79 0.65
CA PHE A 136 -6.45 3.61 -0.77
C PHE A 136 -6.33 2.13 -1.14
N LEU A 137 -6.39 1.82 -2.44
CA LEU A 137 -6.10 0.49 -2.98
C LEU A 137 -4.59 0.33 -3.24
N GLY A 138 -3.96 -0.64 -2.59
CA GLY A 138 -2.54 -0.93 -2.72
C GLY A 138 -2.24 -1.70 -4.00
N HIS A 139 -1.19 -1.26 -4.71
CA HIS A 139 -0.64 -1.86 -5.94
C HIS A 139 -1.61 -2.66 -6.84
N PRO A 140 -2.78 -2.12 -7.24
CA PRO A 140 -3.82 -2.88 -7.95
C PRO A 140 -3.37 -3.36 -9.34
N CYS A 141 -2.27 -2.82 -9.87
CA CYS A 141 -1.68 -3.23 -11.15
C CYS A 141 -0.56 -4.28 -11.01
N ILE A 142 -0.45 -4.98 -9.88
CA ILE A 142 0.51 -6.08 -9.70
C ILE A 142 0.30 -7.18 -10.77
N ARG A 143 1.39 -7.72 -11.31
CA ARG A 143 1.36 -8.76 -12.36
C ARG A 143 0.63 -10.03 -11.93
N ASP A 144 0.68 -10.37 -10.63
CA ASP A 144 0.08 -11.59 -10.10
C ASP A 144 -1.43 -11.71 -10.36
N PHE A 145 -2.13 -10.58 -10.47
CA PHE A 145 -3.56 -10.52 -10.75
C PHE A 145 -3.91 -9.86 -12.09
N ALA A 146 -2.91 -9.51 -12.90
CA ALA A 146 -3.12 -8.68 -14.09
C ALA A 146 -4.03 -9.34 -15.14
N ASP A 147 -4.02 -10.67 -15.23
CA ASP A 147 -4.86 -11.43 -16.19
C ASP A 147 -6.30 -11.65 -15.67
N TYR A 148 -6.54 -11.39 -14.39
CA TYR A 148 -7.79 -11.72 -13.70
C TYR A 148 -8.57 -10.48 -13.23
N LEU A 149 -7.89 -9.34 -13.14
CA LEU A 149 -8.45 -8.10 -12.64
C LEU A 149 -8.77 -7.15 -13.79
N ASP A 150 -10.04 -6.77 -13.91
CA ASP A 150 -10.45 -5.69 -14.81
C ASP A 150 -10.11 -4.35 -14.17
N ILE A 151 -8.93 -3.84 -14.51
CA ILE A 151 -8.41 -2.61 -13.92
C ILE A 151 -9.29 -1.39 -14.23
N GLU A 152 -9.99 -1.37 -15.37
CA GLU A 152 -10.86 -0.26 -15.73
C GLU A 152 -12.14 -0.27 -14.88
N ALA A 153 -12.75 -1.45 -14.71
CA ALA A 153 -13.92 -1.62 -13.86
C ALA A 153 -13.58 -1.30 -12.40
N LEU A 154 -12.45 -1.80 -11.89
CA LEU A 154 -11.97 -1.51 -10.54
C LEU A 154 -11.74 0.00 -10.34
N THR A 155 -11.04 0.65 -11.27
CA THR A 155 -10.74 2.09 -11.18
C THR A 155 -12.00 2.93 -11.16
N LYS A 156 -12.96 2.64 -12.06
CA LYS A 156 -14.26 3.34 -12.10
C LYS A 156 -15.04 3.15 -10.80
N ASN A 157 -15.02 1.95 -10.21
CA ASN A 157 -15.71 1.69 -8.95
C ASN A 157 -15.02 2.38 -7.76
N ALA A 158 -13.68 2.38 -7.69
CA ALA A 158 -12.93 3.11 -6.67
C ALA A 158 -13.22 4.62 -6.70
N ASN A 159 -13.29 5.21 -7.90
CA ASN A 159 -13.67 6.61 -8.09
C ASN A 159 -15.07 6.93 -7.54
N GLN A 160 -16.06 6.03 -7.69
CA GLN A 160 -17.42 6.23 -7.15
C GLN A 160 -17.42 6.41 -5.62
N TYR A 161 -16.47 5.78 -4.93
CA TYR A 161 -16.30 5.88 -3.49
C TYR A 161 -15.24 6.92 -3.06
N ASN A 162 -14.65 7.65 -4.02
CA ASN A 162 -13.50 8.54 -3.80
C ASN A 162 -12.29 7.83 -3.16
N ILE A 163 -12.07 6.56 -3.49
CA ILE A 163 -10.93 5.79 -2.99
C ILE A 163 -9.75 5.95 -3.95
N PRO A 164 -8.62 6.50 -3.49
CA PRO A 164 -7.43 6.61 -4.31
C PRO A 164 -6.84 5.25 -4.70
N LEU A 165 -6.13 5.20 -5.83
CA LEU A 165 -5.34 4.02 -6.24
C LEU A 165 -3.85 4.30 -6.13
N GLU A 166 -3.07 3.27 -5.80
CA GLU A 166 -1.63 3.41 -5.61
C GLU A 166 -0.82 3.19 -6.90
N VAL A 167 0.13 4.11 -7.14
CA VAL A 167 1.30 3.89 -7.98
C VAL A 167 2.46 3.46 -7.08
N ASN A 168 2.74 2.16 -7.09
CA ASN A 168 3.70 1.55 -6.19
C ASN A 168 5.10 1.52 -6.80
N GLY A 169 6.03 2.23 -6.16
CA GLY A 169 7.40 2.42 -6.63
C GLY A 169 8.23 1.15 -6.62
N ALA A 170 8.19 0.35 -5.55
CA ALA A 170 8.98 -0.88 -5.44
C ALA A 170 8.52 -1.89 -6.49
N ASN A 171 7.21 -2.03 -6.70
CA ASN A 171 6.67 -2.90 -7.73
C ASN A 171 7.04 -2.43 -9.15
N LEU A 172 7.08 -1.12 -9.39
CA LEU A 172 7.54 -0.56 -10.67
C LEU A 172 9.02 -0.83 -10.93
N LEU A 173 9.88 -0.54 -9.96
CA LEU A 173 11.33 -0.74 -10.09
C LEU A 173 11.69 -2.22 -10.26
N ASN A 174 11.02 -3.11 -9.54
CA ASN A 174 11.25 -4.54 -9.57
C ASN A 174 10.49 -5.27 -10.70
N ASN A 175 9.91 -4.53 -11.65
CA ASN A 175 9.14 -5.06 -12.78
C ASN A 175 7.99 -5.99 -12.38
N LYS A 176 7.42 -5.80 -11.18
CA LYS A 176 6.24 -6.51 -10.69
C LYS A 176 4.93 -5.86 -11.13
N THR A 177 4.95 -4.60 -11.57
CA THR A 177 3.76 -3.90 -12.09
C THR A 177 3.50 -4.25 -13.56
N ASN A 178 2.23 -4.56 -13.89
CA ASN A 178 1.76 -4.56 -15.28
C ASN A 178 1.58 -3.10 -15.74
N LYS A 179 2.49 -2.63 -16.60
CA LYS A 179 2.52 -1.24 -17.06
C LYS A 179 1.35 -0.86 -17.95
N ASP A 180 0.76 -1.79 -18.69
CA ASP A 180 -0.40 -1.49 -19.53
C ASP A 180 -1.65 -1.28 -18.67
N ASN A 181 -1.85 -2.12 -17.66
CA ASN A 181 -2.89 -1.90 -16.66
C ASN A 181 -2.66 -0.61 -15.89
N LEU A 182 -1.40 -0.30 -15.52
CA LEU A 182 -1.09 0.95 -14.83
C LEU A 182 -1.41 2.18 -15.69
N ARG A 183 -1.07 2.18 -16.99
CA ARG A 183 -1.43 3.28 -17.91
C ARG A 183 -2.94 3.44 -18.00
N ARG A 184 -3.69 2.34 -18.14
CA ARG A 184 -5.17 2.38 -18.17
C ARG A 184 -5.77 2.89 -16.86
N MET A 185 -5.19 2.50 -15.72
CA MET A 185 -5.59 3.02 -14.42
C MET A 185 -5.37 4.54 -14.36
N LEU A 186 -4.19 5.02 -14.76
CA LEU A 186 -3.82 6.44 -14.67
C LEU A 186 -4.66 7.35 -15.59
N THR A 187 -5.20 6.84 -16.71
CA THR A 187 -6.11 7.63 -17.55
C THR A 187 -7.51 7.76 -16.95
N LEU A 188 -7.91 6.85 -16.06
CA LEU A 188 -9.25 6.79 -15.48
C LEU A 188 -9.30 7.28 -14.02
N ALA A 189 -8.20 7.17 -13.27
CA ALA A 189 -8.17 7.46 -11.84
C ALA A 189 -8.40 8.94 -11.55
N ASP A 190 -9.33 9.22 -10.64
CA ASP A 190 -9.57 10.59 -10.17
C ASP A 190 -8.48 11.02 -9.19
N ILE A 191 -8.04 10.10 -8.33
CA ILE A 191 -7.10 10.35 -7.23
C ILE A 191 -6.11 9.19 -7.13
N ILE A 192 -4.82 9.50 -6.92
CA ILE A 192 -3.78 8.50 -6.67
C ILE A 192 -2.89 8.84 -5.48
N TYR A 193 -2.30 7.79 -4.90
CA TYR A 193 -1.10 7.87 -4.08
C TYR A 193 0.12 7.40 -4.87
N VAL A 194 1.29 7.96 -4.55
CA VAL A 194 2.59 7.48 -5.05
C VAL A 194 3.48 7.14 -3.87
N ASN A 195 3.69 5.85 -3.61
CA ASN A 195 4.40 5.36 -2.43
C ASN A 195 5.57 4.46 -2.82
N SER A 196 6.55 4.31 -1.92
CA SER A 196 7.69 3.43 -2.14
C SER A 196 7.34 1.97 -1.99
N ASP A 197 6.50 1.61 -1.00
CA ASP A 197 6.33 0.23 -0.52
C ASP A 197 7.66 -0.36 -0.04
N ALA A 198 8.40 0.49 0.70
CA ALA A 198 9.76 0.21 1.11
C ALA A 198 9.83 -0.94 2.13
N HIS A 199 10.56 -1.99 1.77
CA HIS A 199 10.98 -3.08 2.65
C HIS A 199 12.46 -2.96 3.02
N VAL A 200 13.21 -2.11 2.31
CA VAL A 200 14.57 -1.67 2.66
C VAL A 200 14.73 -0.15 2.63
N LEU A 201 15.63 0.42 3.45
CA LEU A 201 15.78 1.88 3.56
C LEU A 201 16.01 2.59 2.23
N CYS A 202 16.80 2.00 1.32
CA CYS A 202 17.09 2.67 0.05
C CYS A 202 15.83 2.87 -0.81
N GLU A 203 14.84 1.97 -0.72
CA GLU A 203 13.59 2.04 -1.47
C GLU A 203 12.75 3.25 -1.10
N LEU A 204 12.77 3.67 0.18
CA LEU A 204 12.02 4.85 0.64
C LEU A 204 12.29 6.09 -0.21
N LYS A 205 13.51 6.19 -0.75
CA LYS A 205 13.88 7.23 -1.71
C LYS A 205 13.77 6.73 -3.15
N THR A 206 14.51 5.68 -3.51
CA THR A 206 14.72 5.30 -4.92
C THR A 206 13.45 4.81 -5.59
N ALA A 207 12.61 4.05 -4.88
CA ALA A 207 11.37 3.50 -5.41
C ALA A 207 10.37 4.61 -5.72
N ARG A 208 10.23 5.56 -4.79
CA ARG A 208 9.34 6.69 -4.97
C ARG A 208 9.81 7.64 -6.08
N GLU A 209 11.10 7.96 -6.13
CA GLU A 209 11.70 8.73 -7.23
C GLU A 209 11.46 8.04 -8.58
N GLY A 210 11.60 6.72 -8.64
CA GLY A 210 11.31 5.91 -9.83
C GLY A 210 9.85 6.02 -10.29
N ALA A 211 8.90 5.99 -9.36
CA ALA A 211 7.48 6.16 -9.67
C ALA A 211 7.16 7.55 -10.23
N PHE A 212 7.65 8.63 -9.60
CA PHE A 212 7.47 9.99 -10.12
C PHE A 212 8.13 10.19 -11.48
N LYS A 213 9.31 9.61 -11.69
CA LYS A 213 9.98 9.61 -12.99
C LYS A 213 9.11 8.94 -14.06
N PHE A 214 8.57 7.76 -13.78
CA PHE A 214 7.65 7.06 -14.69
C PHE A 214 6.44 7.93 -15.04
N LEU A 215 5.79 8.53 -14.04
CA LEU A 215 4.62 9.39 -14.27
C LEU A 215 4.95 10.61 -15.16
N LYS A 216 6.14 11.19 -15.02
CA LYS A 216 6.61 12.28 -15.87
C LYS A 216 6.92 11.82 -17.29
N GLU A 217 7.62 10.70 -17.46
CA GLU A 217 7.99 10.15 -18.77
C GLU A 217 6.76 9.73 -19.59
N GLU A 218 5.71 9.25 -18.92
CA GLU A 218 4.44 8.86 -19.53
C GLU A 218 3.45 10.04 -19.70
N GLY A 219 3.84 11.26 -19.30
CA GLY A 219 3.02 12.47 -19.48
C GLY A 219 1.86 12.63 -18.50
N PHE A 220 1.82 11.87 -17.41
CA PHE A 220 0.83 12.01 -16.33
C PHE A 220 1.21 13.08 -15.30
N LEU A 221 2.46 13.54 -15.33
CA LEU A 221 2.96 14.69 -14.57
C LEU A 221 3.58 15.72 -15.52
N LYS A 222 3.19 16.98 -15.33
CA LYS A 222 3.75 18.13 -16.07
C LYS A 222 5.00 18.66 -15.38
#